data_AF-M8BL27-F1
#
_entry.id   AF-M8BL27-F1
#
_cell.length_a   1.000
_cell.length_b   1.000
_cell.length_c   1.000
_cell.angle_alpha   90.00
_cell.angle_beta   90.00
_cell.angle_gamma   90.00
#
_symmetry.space_group_name_H-M   'P 1'
#
loop_
_entity.id
_entity.type
_entity.pdbx_description
1 polymer ?
#
loop_
_entity_poly.entity_id
_entity_poly.type
_entity_poly.pdbx_seq_one_letter_code
_entity_poly.pdbx_strand_id
1 'polypeptide(L)'
;MPIGPAGKLVKNQIPWRGDSAVDDGQEAGLDLSRGMYDAGDHIKFGFPLAFTATMLSWSVLEYGGAMEAAKQRDSALDALRWIMDYLVNAHPADDVLYIQTQKARQIS
;
A
#
# COMPACT_ATOMS: atom_id res chain seq x y z
N MET A 1 -0.12 9.07 13.59
CA MET A 1 -1.26 9.34 12.69
C MET A 1 -1.20 8.35 11.53
N PRO A 2 -2.21 7.49 11.29
CA PRO A 2 -2.04 6.34 10.41
C PRO A 2 -2.38 6.68 8.95
N ILE A 3 -1.60 7.57 8.32
CA ILE A 3 -1.69 7.84 6.87
C ILE A 3 -0.42 7.31 6.19
N GLY A 4 -0.52 6.47 5.17
CA GLY A 4 0.65 5.94 4.43
C GLY A 4 0.94 4.45 4.64
N PRO A 5 2.19 3.97 4.41
CA PRO A 5 2.48 2.55 4.20
C PRO A 5 2.22 1.66 5.43
N ALA A 6 1.48 0.58 5.22
CA ALA A 6 1.25 -0.49 6.17
C ALA A 6 2.15 -1.70 5.85
N GLY A 7 2.35 -2.59 6.83
CA GLY A 7 3.25 -3.72 6.75
C GLY A 7 4.60 -3.44 7.42
N LYS A 8 5.60 -4.25 7.07
CA LYS A 8 6.97 -4.12 7.56
C LYS A 8 7.74 -3.04 6.80
N LEU A 9 8.20 -2.00 7.47
CA LEU A 9 8.85 -0.85 6.81
C LEU A 9 10.36 -1.10 6.60
N VAL A 10 10.78 -1.32 5.35
CA VAL A 10 12.18 -1.69 5.03
C VAL A 10 13.12 -0.48 4.88
N LYS A 11 12.61 0.67 4.42
CA LYS A 11 13.38 1.92 4.23
C LYS A 11 12.65 3.09 4.89
N ASN A 12 12.40 2.99 6.18
CA ASN A 12 11.58 3.98 6.87
C ASN A 12 12.31 5.32 7.04
N GLN A 13 11.90 6.32 6.26
CA GLN A 13 12.37 7.70 6.41
C GLN A 13 11.55 8.52 7.41
N ILE A 14 10.47 7.94 7.96
CA ILE A 14 9.53 8.60 8.87
C ILE A 14 9.75 8.07 10.29
N PRO A 15 10.49 8.78 11.16
CA PRO A 15 10.98 8.23 12.43
C PRO A 15 9.88 7.89 13.44
N TRP A 16 8.70 8.50 13.32
CA TRP A 16 7.56 8.22 14.20
C TRP A 16 6.65 7.09 13.68
N ARG A 17 7.03 6.43 12.57
CA ARG A 17 6.35 5.26 12.02
C ARG A 17 7.13 3.99 12.33
N GLY A 18 6.42 2.90 12.56
CA GLY A 18 6.97 1.56 12.75
C GLY A 18 6.12 0.53 12.02
N ASP A 19 6.53 -0.73 12.11
CA ASP A 19 5.82 -1.86 11.53
C ASP A 19 4.37 -1.93 12.04
N SER A 20 3.43 -2.19 11.14
CA SER A 20 2.01 -2.28 11.49
C SER A 20 1.26 -3.22 10.55
N ALA A 21 0.16 -3.82 10.99
CA ALA A 21 -0.69 -4.68 10.16
C ALA A 21 0.09 -5.83 9.47
N VAL A 22 1.11 -6.37 10.15
CA VAL A 22 2.00 -7.43 9.62
C VAL A 22 1.28 -8.78 9.46
N ASP A 23 0.15 -8.95 10.15
CA ASP A 23 -0.64 -10.19 10.14
C ASP A 23 -1.91 -10.11 9.28
N ASP A 24 -2.14 -8.99 8.57
CA ASP A 24 -3.32 -8.84 7.71
C ASP A 24 -3.35 -9.95 6.65
N GLY A 25 -4.49 -10.65 6.56
CA GLY A 25 -4.71 -11.73 5.60
C GLY A 25 -4.35 -13.13 6.09
N GLN A 26 -3.68 -13.30 7.25
CA GLN A 26 -3.30 -14.63 7.75
C GLN A 26 -4.50 -15.56 7.98
N GLU A 27 -5.63 -15.02 8.42
CA GLU A 27 -6.88 -15.80 8.61
C GLU A 27 -7.43 -16.38 7.30
N ALA A 28 -7.09 -15.75 6.16
CA ALA A 28 -7.43 -16.21 4.82
C ALA A 28 -6.27 -16.96 4.14
N GLY A 29 -5.13 -17.16 4.83
CA GLY A 29 -3.92 -17.75 4.25
C GLY A 29 -3.20 -16.85 3.23
N LEU A 30 -3.42 -15.54 3.29
CA LEU A 30 -2.88 -14.54 2.35
C LEU A 30 -1.94 -13.56 3.05
N ASP A 31 -0.99 -13.01 2.31
CA ASP A 31 -0.18 -11.88 2.79
C ASP A 31 -0.78 -10.55 2.31
N LEU A 32 -1.66 -9.96 3.12
CA LEU A 32 -2.26 -8.64 2.88
C LEU A 32 -1.60 -7.56 3.75
N SER A 33 -0.39 -7.82 4.25
CA SER A 33 0.30 -6.94 5.19
C SER A 33 0.69 -5.59 4.57
N ARG A 34 0.98 -5.56 3.27
CA ARG A 34 1.34 -4.36 2.49
C ARG A 34 0.15 -3.43 2.23
N GLY A 35 0.36 -2.38 1.43
CA GLY A 35 -0.65 -1.39 1.07
C GLY A 35 -0.51 -0.09 1.86
N MET A 36 -1.49 0.81 1.69
CA MET A 36 -1.55 2.08 2.43
C MET A 36 -2.86 2.17 3.18
N TYR A 37 -2.80 2.71 4.40
CA TYR A 37 -4.00 3.18 5.09
C TYR A 37 -4.57 4.36 4.30
N ASP A 38 -5.89 4.34 4.10
CA ASP A 38 -6.59 5.29 3.23
C ASP A 38 -6.57 6.73 3.80
N ALA A 39 -6.77 6.88 5.11
CA ALA A 39 -6.81 8.21 5.73
C ALA A 39 -6.29 8.24 7.19
N GLY A 40 -7.16 8.51 8.16
CA GLY A 40 -6.83 8.57 9.59
C GLY A 40 -7.22 7.30 10.35
N ASP A 41 -7.79 6.32 9.65
CA ASP A 41 -8.18 5.01 10.14
C ASP A 41 -7.13 3.96 9.75
N HIS A 42 -7.28 2.76 10.31
CA HIS A 42 -6.40 1.61 10.00
C HIS A 42 -7.05 0.69 8.95
N ILE A 43 -7.85 1.26 8.05
CA ILE A 43 -8.54 0.52 6.99
C ILE A 43 -7.78 0.72 5.68
N LYS A 44 -7.59 -0.38 4.95
CA LYS A 44 -7.09 -0.37 3.58
C LYS A 44 -8.29 -0.57 2.67
N PHE A 45 -8.66 0.47 1.92
CA PHE A 45 -9.73 0.42 0.93
C PHE A 45 -9.13 0.18 -0.46
N GLY A 46 -9.41 -0.97 -1.06
CA GLY A 46 -8.83 -1.37 -2.35
C GLY A 46 -9.21 -0.44 -3.50
N PHE A 47 -10.43 0.11 -3.51
CA PHE A 47 -10.90 1.00 -4.58
C PHE A 47 -10.17 2.35 -4.67
N PRO A 48 -10.12 3.20 -3.62
CA PRO A 48 -9.34 4.44 -3.65
C PRO A 48 -7.84 4.18 -3.80
N LEU A 49 -7.35 3.05 -3.30
CA LEU A 49 -5.95 2.64 -3.47
C LEU A 49 -5.63 2.29 -4.94
N ALA A 50 -6.51 1.56 -5.64
CA ALA A 50 -6.37 1.28 -7.06
C ALA A 50 -6.48 2.54 -7.93
N PHE A 51 -7.35 3.48 -7.58
CA PHE A 51 -7.42 4.79 -8.23
C PHE A 51 -6.10 5.56 -8.08
N THR A 52 -5.54 5.59 -6.87
CA THR A 52 -4.26 6.23 -6.57
C THR A 52 -3.11 5.60 -7.37
N ALA A 53 -3.06 4.26 -7.43
CA ALA A 53 -2.08 3.54 -8.24
C ALA A 53 -2.17 3.94 -9.72
N THR A 54 -3.40 3.99 -10.27
CA THR A 54 -3.63 4.35 -11.67
C THR A 54 -3.15 5.77 -11.99
N MET A 55 -3.51 6.75 -11.16
CA MET A 55 -3.10 8.14 -11.36
C MET A 55 -1.59 8.32 -11.18
N LEU A 56 -0.98 7.65 -10.21
CA LEU A 56 0.46 7.71 -9.98
C LEU A 56 1.23 7.04 -11.13
N SER A 57 0.76 5.90 -11.65
CA SER A 57 1.33 5.26 -12.84
C SER A 57 1.25 6.16 -14.06
N TRP A 58 0.11 6.81 -14.30
CA TRP A 58 -0.02 7.75 -15.40
C TRP A 58 0.93 8.94 -15.25
N SER A 59 1.02 9.52 -14.04
CA SER A 59 1.94 10.62 -13.77
C SER A 59 3.41 10.24 -14.01
N VAL A 60 3.83 9.02 -13.66
CA VAL A 60 5.18 8.52 -13.96
C VAL A 60 5.40 8.33 -15.47
N LEU A 61 4.39 7.90 -16.22
CA LEU A 61 4.48 7.75 -17.68
C LEU A 61 4.61 9.12 -18.37
N GLU A 62 3.81 10.10 -17.96
CA GLU A 62 3.77 11.42 -18.59
C GLU A 62 4.95 12.31 -18.16
N TYR A 63 5.25 12.32 -16.86
CA TYR A 63 6.20 13.27 -16.24
C TYR A 63 7.45 12.59 -15.68
N GLY A 64 7.71 11.33 -16.05
CA GLY A 64 8.82 10.55 -15.50
C GLY A 64 10.19 11.19 -15.66
N GLY A 65 10.43 11.96 -16.73
CA GLY A 65 11.68 12.71 -16.91
C GLY A 65 11.80 13.92 -15.97
N ALA A 66 10.70 14.63 -15.71
CA ALA A 66 10.68 15.72 -14.74
C ALA A 66 10.85 15.20 -13.30
N MET A 67 10.25 14.03 -12.99
CA MET A 67 10.46 13.35 -11.71
C MET A 67 11.90 12.90 -11.51
N GLU A 68 12.58 12.47 -12.57
CA GLU A 68 14.00 12.11 -12.53
C GLU A 68 14.89 13.32 -12.27
N ALA A 69 14.65 14.43 -12.97
CA ALA A 69 15.33 15.70 -12.72
C ALA A 69 15.14 16.19 -11.28
N ALA A 70 13.95 15.97 -10.69
CA ALA A 70 13.64 16.26 -9.30
C ALA A 70 14.13 15.20 -8.29
N LYS A 71 14.75 14.10 -8.75
CA LYS A 71 15.18 12.95 -7.92
C LYS A 71 14.05 12.30 -7.12
N GLN A 72 12.82 12.33 -7.64
CA GLN A 72 11.63 11.74 -7.02
C GLN A 72 11.11 10.48 -7.74
N ARG A 73 11.64 10.17 -8.93
CA ARG A 73 11.19 9.03 -9.74
C ARG A 73 11.26 7.70 -8.98
N ASP A 74 12.38 7.42 -8.33
CA ASP A 74 12.57 6.17 -7.59
C ASP A 74 11.62 6.06 -6.40
N SER A 75 11.40 7.15 -5.67
CA SER A 75 10.42 7.20 -4.58
C SER A 75 9.00 6.93 -5.08
N ALA A 76 8.64 7.48 -6.24
CA ALA A 76 7.33 7.25 -6.86
C ALA A 76 7.15 5.78 -7.30
N LEU A 77 8.19 5.18 -7.86
CA LEU A 77 8.20 3.76 -8.23
C LEU A 77 8.14 2.84 -7.01
N ASP A 78 8.86 3.16 -5.94
CA ASP A 78 8.82 2.43 -4.68
C ASP A 78 7.41 2.49 -4.05
N ALA A 79 6.76 3.65 -4.08
CA ALA A 79 5.38 3.80 -3.62
C ALA A 79 4.39 3.00 -4.48
N LEU A 80 4.52 3.07 -5.80
CA LEU A 80 3.71 2.27 -6.74
C LEU A 80 3.87 0.79 -6.46
N ARG A 81 5.12 0.31 -6.30
CA ARG A 81 5.38 -1.10 -5.99
C ARG A 81 4.69 -1.53 -4.69
N TRP A 82 4.75 -0.70 -3.66
CA TRP A 82 4.11 -0.99 -2.38
C TRP A 82 2.59 -1.18 -2.50
N ILE A 83 1.95 -0.33 -3.32
CA ILE A 83 0.51 -0.41 -3.58
C ILE A 83 0.19 -1.64 -4.46
N MET A 84 0.95 -1.85 -5.53
CA MET A 84 0.70 -2.92 -6.48
C MET A 84 0.91 -4.31 -5.86
N ASP A 85 1.92 -4.48 -5.00
CA ASP A 85 2.12 -5.73 -4.26
C ASP A 85 0.87 -6.08 -3.43
N TYR A 86 0.21 -5.10 -2.81
CA TYR A 86 -1.04 -5.33 -2.09
C TYR A 86 -2.19 -5.71 -3.03
N LEU A 87 -2.37 -5.00 -4.15
CA LEU A 87 -3.44 -5.29 -5.10
C LEU A 87 -3.31 -6.67 -5.74
N VAL A 88 -2.08 -7.10 -6.03
CA VAL A 88 -1.79 -8.46 -6.54
C VAL A 88 -2.10 -9.51 -5.47
N ASN A 89 -1.64 -9.30 -4.23
CA ASN A 89 -1.91 -10.25 -3.15
C ASN A 89 -3.40 -10.30 -2.78
N ALA A 90 -4.12 -9.21 -2.96
CA ALA A 90 -5.57 -9.13 -2.78
C ALA A 90 -6.35 -9.90 -3.87
N HIS A 91 -5.70 -10.39 -4.93
CA HIS A 91 -6.30 -11.16 -6.01
C HIS A 91 -5.70 -12.58 -6.08
N PRO A 92 -6.00 -13.48 -5.13
CA PRO A 92 -5.36 -14.78 -5.03
C PRO A 92 -5.82 -15.82 -6.06
N ALA A 93 -6.94 -15.57 -6.75
CA ALA A 93 -7.52 -16.43 -7.78
C ALA A 93 -8.36 -15.59 -8.75
N ASP A 94 -8.56 -16.08 -9.98
CA ASP A 94 -9.13 -15.35 -11.12
C ASP A 94 -10.46 -14.62 -10.83
N ASP A 95 -11.29 -15.17 -9.94
CA ASP A 95 -12.61 -14.61 -9.59
C ASP A 95 -12.71 -14.15 -8.12
N VAL A 96 -11.58 -14.01 -7.43
CA VAL A 96 -11.53 -13.62 -6.01
C VAL A 96 -10.75 -12.32 -5.84
N LEU A 97 -11.39 -11.29 -5.29
CA LEU A 97 -10.75 -10.01 -4.98
C LEU A 97 -11.10 -9.54 -3.56
N TYR A 98 -10.07 -9.32 -2.74
CA TYR A 98 -10.18 -8.72 -1.43
C TYR A 98 -10.19 -7.20 -1.57
N ILE A 99 -11.32 -6.56 -1.30
CA ILE A 99 -11.51 -5.12 -1.52
C ILE A 99 -11.29 -4.26 -0.27
N GLN A 100 -11.28 -4.86 0.91
CA GLN A 100 -11.10 -4.15 2.17
C GLN A 100 -10.41 -5.05 3.19
N THR A 101 -9.43 -4.49 3.90
CA THR A 101 -8.83 -5.13 5.07
C THR A 101 -8.73 -4.14 6.22
N GLN A 102 -8.98 -4.61 7.44
CA GLN A 102 -8.88 -3.80 8.64
C GLN A 102 -8.04 -4.54 9.67
N LYS A 103 -7.17 -3.82 10.37
CA LYS A 103 -6.44 -4.38 11.50
C LYS A 103 -7.43 -4.86 12.58
N ALA A 104 -7.40 -6.15 12.89
CA ALA A 104 -8.20 -6.71 13.98
C ALA A 104 -7.82 -6.03 15.31
N ARG A 105 -8.83 -5.72 16.13
CA ARG A 105 -8.63 -5.20 17.49
C ARG A 105 -8.10 -6.36 18.34
N GLN A 106 -6.82 -6.33 18.71
CA GLN A 106 -6.31 -7.24 19.75
C GLN A 106 -7.05 -6.89 21.05
N ILE A 107 -7.96 -7.77 21.46
CA ILE A 107 -8.50 -7.76 22.83
C ILE A 107 -7.52 -8.58 23.65
N SER A 108 -6.79 -7.93 24.56
CA SER A 108 -5.98 -8.57 25.60
C SER A 108 -6.84 -8.97 26.78
#